data_AF-A0A7J5NSC6-F1
#
_entry.id   AF-A0A7J5NSC6-F1
#
_cell.length_a   1.000
_cell.length_b   1.000
_cell.length_c   1.000
_cell.angle_alpha   90.00
_cell.angle_beta   90.00
_cell.angle_gamma   90.00
#
_symmetry.space_group_name_H-M   'P 1'
#
loop_
_entity.id
_entity.type
_entity.pdbx_description
1 polymer ?
#
loop_
_entity_poly.entity_id
_entity_poly.type
_entity_poly.pdbx_seq_one_letter_code
_entity_poly.pdbx_strand_id
1 'polypeptide(L)'
;NVVDRHLQKRYIRTTGASIKRRGTHDLMNCIRTDLQKNPEGTLYAYKFDIRRFYDNARQDFVMWCFRRVFKDKRLLVLLERFVKLLPEGISFGLRSSQGAGNLLLSVFLDHYLKDKYGVRYYYRYCDDGLVLGKTKAELWKIRDAVHGQMGKIDLEIKPNERVFPVEEGIDFLGYVIRPDYVRLRKRIKQKFARKMHEVKSRKRRRELIASFYGMTKHADCNKLFKKLTGKEMRSFKDLNVAYKPEDGKKRFPGVVVSIRELVNLPIVVKDFETGIKTEQGEDRCIVAIEVNGEAKKFFTNSEEMKNILAQVKEMPDGFPFETTIKTETFGKGRTKYVFT
;
A
#
# COMPACT_ATOMS: atom_id res chain seq x y z
N ASN A 1 -12.87 6.15 19.21
CA ASN A 1 -11.81 5.11 19.16
C ASN A 1 -10.82 5.20 20.33
N VAL A 2 -11.29 5.12 21.58
CA VAL A 2 -10.41 5.08 22.77
C VAL A 2 -10.01 3.64 23.09
N VAL A 3 -10.99 2.74 23.20
CA VAL A 3 -10.79 1.30 23.44
C VAL A 3 -9.88 0.68 22.38
N ASP A 4 -10.21 0.81 21.09
CA ASP A 4 -9.41 0.28 19.97
C ASP A 4 -7.94 0.73 20.02
N ARG A 5 -7.68 2.00 20.37
CA ARG A 5 -6.32 2.54 20.46
C ARG A 5 -5.53 1.89 21.60
N HIS A 6 -6.18 1.62 22.72
CA HIS A 6 -5.55 0.95 23.86
C HIS A 6 -5.31 -0.53 23.58
N LEU A 7 -6.25 -1.21 22.93
CA LEU A 7 -6.13 -2.62 22.56
C LEU A 7 -5.08 -2.87 21.46
N GLN A 8 -4.98 -1.98 20.47
CA GLN A 8 -4.09 -2.16 19.32
C GLN A 8 -2.62 -2.39 19.71
N LYS A 9 -2.15 -1.74 20.79
CA LYS A 9 -0.77 -1.89 21.29
C LYS A 9 -0.48 -3.28 21.86
N ARG A 10 -1.51 -4.04 22.22
CA ARG A 10 -1.41 -5.36 22.83
C ARG A 10 -1.43 -6.49 21.80
N TYR A 11 -1.86 -6.20 20.58
CA TYR A 11 -1.92 -7.22 19.53
C TYR A 11 -0.55 -7.43 18.89
N ILE A 12 -0.21 -8.69 18.62
CA ILE A 12 0.95 -9.04 17.82
C ILE A 12 0.89 -8.35 16.45
N ARG A 13 2.04 -8.10 15.81
CA ARG A 13 2.11 -7.38 14.52
C ARG A 13 1.22 -8.00 13.44
N THR A 14 1.09 -9.32 13.46
CA THR A 14 0.45 -10.15 12.44
C THR A 14 -1.01 -10.52 12.76
N THR A 15 -1.66 -9.79 13.68
CA THR A 15 -3.13 -9.74 13.79
C THR A 15 -3.66 -8.66 12.85
N GLY A 16 -4.40 -9.05 11.81
CA GLY A 16 -4.77 -8.17 10.70
C GLY A 16 -6.20 -7.63 10.68
N ALA A 17 -7.15 -8.32 11.31
CA ALA A 17 -8.57 -8.02 11.13
C ALA A 17 -9.05 -6.83 11.97
N SER A 18 -9.80 -5.92 11.33
CA SER A 18 -10.50 -4.81 11.99
C SER A 18 -9.61 -3.90 12.84
N ILE A 19 -8.32 -3.80 12.52
CA ILE A 19 -7.37 -2.91 13.21
C ILE A 19 -6.95 -1.80 12.26
N LYS A 20 -6.98 -0.54 12.73
CA LYS A 20 -6.63 0.62 11.90
C LYS A 20 -5.19 0.49 11.38
N ARG A 21 -5.01 0.69 10.07
CA ARG A 21 -3.75 0.51 9.31
C ARG A 21 -3.27 -0.95 9.18
N ARG A 22 -4.12 -1.92 9.49
CA ARG A 22 -3.90 -3.34 9.19
C ARG A 22 -5.07 -3.86 8.35
N GLY A 23 -4.87 -4.99 7.69
CA GLY A 23 -5.92 -5.60 6.87
C GLY A 23 -5.42 -6.80 6.06
N THR A 24 -6.25 -7.26 5.14
CA THR A 24 -5.95 -8.40 4.27
C THR A 24 -4.68 -8.19 3.46
N HIS A 25 -4.54 -7.04 2.79
CA HIS A 25 -3.38 -6.77 1.94
C HIS A 25 -2.09 -6.56 2.75
N ASP A 26 -2.17 -5.90 3.93
CA ASP A 26 -1.02 -5.75 4.84
C ASP A 26 -0.52 -7.12 5.30
N LEU A 27 -1.42 -7.98 5.79
CA LEU A 27 -1.04 -9.29 6.29
C LEU A 27 -0.55 -10.23 5.17
N MET A 28 -1.17 -10.16 4.00
CA MET A 28 -0.69 -10.87 2.81
C MET A 28 0.73 -10.44 2.42
N ASN A 29 1.03 -9.15 2.47
CA ASN A 29 2.38 -8.64 2.18
C ASN A 29 3.40 -9.12 3.22
N CYS A 30 3.03 -9.19 4.50
CA CYS A 30 3.88 -9.79 5.53
C CYS A 30 4.21 -11.25 5.18
N ILE A 31 3.19 -12.07 4.87
CA ILE A 31 3.37 -13.48 4.50
C ILE A 31 4.30 -13.61 3.29
N ARG A 32 4.06 -12.84 2.22
CA ARG A 32 4.91 -12.85 1.01
C ARG A 32 6.36 -12.52 1.34
N THR A 33 6.57 -11.47 2.12
CA THR A 33 7.91 -11.01 2.51
C THR A 33 8.64 -12.08 3.32
N ASP A 34 7.93 -12.74 4.24
CA ASP A 34 8.51 -13.79 5.08
C ASP A 34 8.85 -15.06 4.28
N LEU A 35 7.99 -15.46 3.34
CA LEU A 35 8.27 -16.56 2.40
C LEU A 35 9.52 -16.29 1.55
N GLN A 36 9.70 -15.04 1.09
CA GLN A 36 10.86 -14.65 0.28
C GLN A 36 12.14 -14.54 1.11
N LYS A 37 12.06 -14.01 2.33
CA LYS A 37 13.22 -13.80 3.20
C LYS A 37 13.72 -15.09 3.86
N ASN A 38 12.84 -16.06 4.09
CA ASN A 38 13.22 -17.34 4.69
C ASN A 38 12.47 -18.52 4.06
N PRO A 39 12.77 -18.90 2.81
CA PRO A 39 12.11 -20.01 2.13
C PRO A 39 12.28 -21.33 2.89
N GLU A 40 13.49 -21.63 3.36
CA GLU A 40 13.81 -22.88 4.07
C GLU A 40 13.07 -23.01 5.41
N GLY A 41 12.85 -21.89 6.10
CA GLY A 41 12.11 -21.87 7.36
C GLY A 41 10.59 -21.86 7.21
N THR A 42 10.07 -21.82 5.98
CA THR A 42 8.64 -21.65 5.67
C THR A 42 8.12 -22.67 4.64
N LEU A 43 8.74 -23.85 4.56
CA LEU A 43 8.41 -24.90 3.60
C LEU A 43 6.99 -25.47 3.77
N TYR A 44 6.47 -25.48 5.00
CA TYR A 44 5.14 -25.99 5.31
C TYR A 44 4.28 -24.94 6.00
N ALA A 45 2.97 -25.10 5.85
CA ALA A 45 1.95 -24.29 6.48
C ALA A 45 0.99 -25.15 7.29
N TYR A 46 0.60 -24.68 8.47
CA TYR A 46 -0.56 -25.13 9.21
C TYR A 46 -1.63 -24.06 9.13
N LYS A 47 -2.81 -24.44 8.64
CA LYS A 47 -3.96 -23.54 8.54
C LYS A 47 -5.13 -24.10 9.33
N PHE A 48 -5.78 -23.24 10.10
CA PHE A 48 -6.96 -23.56 10.88
C PHE A 48 -7.97 -22.42 10.87
N ASP A 49 -9.21 -22.75 11.23
CA ASP A 49 -10.31 -21.79 11.33
C ASP A 49 -11.19 -22.23 12.51
N ILE A 50 -11.65 -21.29 13.34
CA ILE A 50 -12.43 -21.61 14.54
C ILE A 50 -13.91 -21.82 14.15
N ARG A 51 -14.51 -22.90 14.64
CA ARG A 51 -15.91 -23.24 14.34
C ARG A 51 -16.85 -22.22 14.97
N ARG A 52 -17.59 -21.50 14.12
CA ARG A 52 -18.65 -20.53 14.50
C ARG A 52 -18.19 -19.62 15.65
N PHE A 53 -17.00 -19.03 15.52
CA PHE A 53 -16.34 -18.29 16.60
C PHE A 53 -17.24 -17.29 17.31
N TYR A 54 -17.96 -16.44 16.58
CA TYR A 54 -18.81 -15.41 17.17
C TYR A 54 -20.02 -16.00 17.91
N ASP A 55 -20.59 -17.11 17.41
CA ASP A 55 -21.73 -17.77 18.05
C ASP A 55 -21.29 -18.51 19.33
N ASN A 56 -20.08 -19.08 19.32
CA ASN A 56 -19.57 -19.94 20.39
C ASN A 56 -18.69 -19.22 21.43
N ALA A 57 -18.22 -18.00 21.16
CA ALA A 57 -17.35 -17.28 22.09
C ALA A 57 -18.10 -16.92 23.38
N ARG A 58 -17.71 -17.55 24.49
CA ARG A 58 -18.37 -17.30 25.78
C ARG A 58 -18.10 -15.88 26.28
N GLN A 59 -19.19 -15.22 26.67
CA GLN A 59 -19.20 -13.82 27.09
C GLN A 59 -18.41 -13.57 28.39
N ASP A 60 -18.34 -14.56 29.27
CA ASP A 60 -17.58 -14.51 30.52
C ASP A 60 -16.06 -14.45 30.28
N PHE A 61 -15.53 -15.28 29.38
CA PHE A 61 -14.10 -15.21 28.99
C PHE A 61 -13.77 -13.87 28.30
N VAL A 62 -14.67 -13.37 27.46
CA VAL A 62 -14.52 -12.04 26.84
C VAL A 62 -14.46 -10.95 27.91
N MET A 63 -15.39 -10.96 28.87
CA MET A 63 -15.42 -9.98 29.95
C MET A 63 -14.24 -10.14 30.91
N TRP A 64 -13.76 -11.36 31.15
CA TRP A 64 -12.53 -11.63 31.88
C TRP A 64 -11.33 -10.94 31.21
N CYS A 65 -11.19 -11.06 29.89
CA CYS A 65 -10.15 -10.35 29.13
C CYS A 65 -10.26 -8.83 29.27
N PHE A 66 -11.47 -8.26 29.16
CA PHE A 66 -11.66 -6.81 29.33
C PHE A 66 -11.27 -6.32 30.72
N ARG A 67 -11.63 -7.04 31.78
CA ARG A 67 -11.29 -6.70 33.18
C ARG A 67 -9.79 -6.74 33.45
N ARG A 68 -9.02 -7.54 32.69
CA ARG A 68 -7.55 -7.52 32.77
C ARG A 68 -6.96 -6.24 32.22
N VAL A 69 -7.55 -5.71 31.15
CA VAL A 69 -7.03 -4.54 30.42
C VAL A 69 -7.53 -3.22 30.99
N PHE A 70 -8.83 -3.12 31.25
CA PHE A 70 -9.49 -1.90 31.70
C PHE A 70 -9.90 -2.02 33.16
N LYS A 71 -9.68 -0.96 33.95
CA LYS A 71 -10.03 -0.90 35.38
C LYS A 71 -11.18 0.04 35.69
N ASP A 72 -11.54 0.92 34.75
CA ASP A 72 -12.66 1.83 34.91
C ASP A 72 -14.00 1.08 34.94
N LYS A 73 -14.74 1.22 36.05
CA LYS A 73 -16.00 0.50 36.27
C LYS A 73 -17.09 0.90 35.28
N ARG A 74 -17.19 2.18 34.90
CA ARG A 74 -18.24 2.67 33.99
C ARG A 74 -18.02 2.12 32.58
N LEU A 75 -16.77 2.12 32.12
CA LEU A 75 -16.38 1.53 30.84
C LEU A 75 -16.65 0.02 30.81
N LEU A 76 -16.31 -0.70 31.88
CA LEU A 76 -16.55 -2.15 31.95
C LEU A 76 -18.05 -2.48 31.88
N VAL A 77 -18.91 -1.72 32.56
CA VAL A 77 -20.38 -1.88 32.45
C VAL A 77 -20.86 -1.63 31.02
N LEU A 78 -20.33 -0.61 30.35
CA LEU A 78 -20.68 -0.33 28.95
C LEU A 78 -20.24 -1.45 28.00
N LEU A 79 -19.01 -1.95 28.16
CA LEU A 79 -18.50 -3.08 27.37
C LEU A 79 -19.31 -4.34 27.62
N GLU A 80 -19.70 -4.61 28.86
CA GLU A 80 -20.54 -5.75 29.22
C GLU A 80 -21.89 -5.71 28.52
N ARG A 81 -22.53 -4.55 28.43
CA ARG A 81 -23.80 -4.39 27.68
C ARG A 81 -23.65 -4.72 26.20
N PHE A 82 -22.51 -4.40 25.57
CA PHE A 82 -22.24 -4.76 24.18
C PHE A 82 -21.96 -6.26 24.01
N VAL A 83 -21.23 -6.86 24.94
CA VAL A 83 -20.89 -8.29 24.91
C VAL A 83 -22.15 -9.14 25.12
N LYS A 84 -22.98 -8.76 26.10
CA LYS A 84 -24.24 -9.44 26.47
C LYS A 84 -25.45 -8.98 25.65
N LEU A 85 -25.23 -8.39 24.47
CA LEU A 85 -26.33 -7.97 23.60
C LEU A 85 -27.16 -9.17 23.11
N LEU A 86 -26.50 -10.31 22.90
CA LEU A 86 -27.12 -11.57 22.54
C LEU A 86 -27.23 -12.48 23.78
N PRO A 87 -28.18 -13.44 23.81
CA PRO A 87 -28.26 -14.42 24.89
C PRO A 87 -26.97 -15.22 25.06
N GLU A 88 -26.37 -15.63 23.93
CA GLU A 88 -25.11 -16.37 23.86
C GLU A 88 -24.24 -15.83 22.72
N GLY A 89 -22.94 -16.14 22.78
CA GLY A 89 -21.97 -15.64 21.81
C GLY A 89 -21.77 -14.11 21.87
N ILE A 90 -21.12 -13.57 20.85
CA ILE A 90 -20.93 -12.13 20.65
C ILE A 90 -21.39 -11.72 19.24
N SER A 91 -21.97 -10.53 19.11
CA SER A 91 -22.57 -10.11 17.84
C SER A 91 -21.55 -9.98 16.71
N PHE A 92 -21.70 -10.75 15.62
CA PHE A 92 -20.83 -10.68 14.43
C PHE A 92 -20.85 -9.31 13.73
N GLY A 93 -22.00 -8.64 13.74
CA GLY A 93 -22.22 -7.37 13.02
C GLY A 93 -21.67 -6.13 13.73
N LEU A 94 -21.36 -6.23 15.02
CA LEU A 94 -20.88 -5.09 15.80
C LEU A 94 -19.36 -4.94 15.73
N ARG A 95 -18.92 -3.70 15.52
CA ARG A 95 -17.49 -3.37 15.53
C ARG A 95 -16.83 -3.62 16.89
N SER A 96 -17.55 -3.38 17.99
CA SER A 96 -17.06 -3.65 19.35
C SER A 96 -16.79 -5.15 19.56
N SER A 97 -17.64 -6.03 19.05
CA SER A 97 -17.45 -7.49 19.11
C SER A 97 -16.21 -7.96 18.36
N GLN A 98 -15.86 -7.33 17.23
CA GLN A 98 -14.61 -7.65 16.53
C GLN A 98 -13.38 -7.31 17.38
N GLY A 99 -13.44 -6.19 18.11
CA GLY A 99 -12.42 -5.83 19.11
C GLY A 99 -12.37 -6.83 20.26
N ALA A 100 -13.52 -7.23 20.77
CA ALA A 100 -13.66 -8.22 21.85
C ALA A 100 -13.09 -9.59 21.45
N GLY A 101 -13.44 -10.09 20.27
CA GLY A 101 -12.93 -11.34 19.73
C GLY A 101 -11.42 -11.31 19.46
N ASN A 102 -10.90 -10.20 18.94
CA ASN A 102 -9.46 -10.01 18.79
C ASN A 102 -8.72 -10.02 20.12
N LEU A 103 -9.29 -9.40 21.16
CA LEU A 103 -8.71 -9.42 22.50
C LEU A 103 -8.73 -10.83 23.10
N LEU A 104 -9.86 -11.55 22.98
CA LEU A 104 -9.98 -12.93 23.44
C LEU A 104 -8.88 -13.82 22.82
N LEU A 105 -8.80 -13.84 21.48
CA LEU A 105 -7.80 -14.64 20.78
C LEU A 105 -6.37 -14.13 21.00
N SER A 106 -6.17 -12.83 21.21
CA SER A 106 -4.84 -12.31 21.52
C SER A 106 -4.32 -12.85 22.85
N VAL A 107 -5.17 -12.95 23.87
CA VAL A 107 -4.78 -13.40 25.22
C VAL A 107 -4.61 -14.91 25.27
N PHE A 108 -5.55 -15.67 24.69
CA PHE A 108 -5.54 -17.13 24.80
C PHE A 108 -4.74 -17.84 23.73
N LEU A 109 -4.51 -17.22 22.57
CA LEU A 109 -3.86 -17.87 21.43
C LEU A 109 -2.59 -17.14 20.98
N ASP A 110 -2.70 -15.86 20.60
CA ASP A 110 -1.60 -15.17 19.90
C ASP A 110 -0.33 -15.10 20.74
N HIS A 111 -0.45 -14.56 21.96
CA HIS A 111 0.69 -14.44 22.88
C HIS A 111 1.15 -15.80 23.38
N TYR A 112 0.24 -16.78 23.49
CA TYR A 112 0.65 -18.14 23.85
C TYR A 112 1.56 -18.76 22.79
N LEU A 113 1.22 -18.62 21.50
CA LEU A 113 2.05 -19.11 20.40
C LEU A 113 3.35 -18.30 20.25
N LYS A 114 3.29 -16.98 20.39
CA LYS A 114 4.47 -16.10 20.27
C LYS A 114 5.43 -16.23 21.43
N ASP A 115 4.93 -16.14 22.66
CA ASP A 115 5.77 -15.98 23.84
C ASP A 115 6.21 -17.33 24.40
N LYS A 116 5.32 -18.34 24.43
CA LYS A 116 5.65 -19.66 24.99
C LYS A 116 6.29 -20.60 23.96
N TYR A 117 5.79 -20.61 22.72
CA TYR A 117 6.30 -21.51 21.68
C TYR A 117 7.28 -20.84 20.71
N GLY A 118 7.49 -19.51 20.81
CA GLY A 118 8.43 -18.81 19.94
C GLY A 118 8.04 -18.84 18.46
N VAL A 119 6.75 -19.02 18.12
CA VAL A 119 6.32 -19.22 16.74
C VAL A 119 6.56 -17.96 15.91
N ARG A 120 7.65 -17.96 15.13
CA ARG A 120 8.08 -16.80 14.34
C ARG A 120 7.04 -16.38 13.30
N TYR A 121 6.53 -17.32 12.52
CA TYR A 121 5.62 -17.06 11.41
C TYR A 121 4.19 -17.48 11.77
N TYR A 122 3.49 -16.61 12.49
CA TYR A 122 2.09 -16.80 12.86
C TYR A 122 1.28 -15.57 12.44
N TYR A 123 0.18 -15.78 11.75
CA TYR A 123 -0.69 -14.75 11.18
C TYR A 123 -2.14 -15.06 11.52
N ARG A 124 -2.90 -14.06 11.91
CA ARG A 124 -4.32 -14.22 12.26
C ARG A 124 -5.18 -13.13 11.65
N TYR A 125 -6.30 -13.54 11.07
CA TYR A 125 -7.34 -12.64 10.57
C TYR A 125 -8.69 -13.11 11.10
N CYS A 126 -9.18 -12.45 12.16
CA CYS A 126 -10.31 -12.91 12.96
C CYS A 126 -10.01 -14.32 13.54
N ASP A 127 -10.80 -15.30 13.11
CA ASP A 127 -10.80 -16.72 13.46
C ASP A 127 -9.98 -17.58 12.49
N ASP A 128 -9.57 -17.05 11.32
CA ASP A 128 -8.71 -17.74 10.36
C ASP A 128 -7.22 -17.54 10.76
N GLY A 129 -6.51 -18.64 10.99
CA GLY A 129 -5.13 -18.67 11.47
C GLY A 129 -4.19 -19.41 10.51
N LEU A 130 -2.97 -18.91 10.38
CA LEU A 130 -1.91 -19.47 9.55
C LEU A 130 -0.59 -19.47 10.31
N VAL A 131 0.07 -20.63 10.34
CA VAL A 131 1.43 -20.81 10.86
C VAL A 131 2.32 -21.34 9.74
N LEU A 132 3.52 -20.79 9.57
CA LEU A 132 4.54 -21.34 8.67
C LEU A 132 5.68 -21.96 9.48
N GLY A 133 6.28 -23.02 8.95
CA GLY A 133 7.38 -23.72 9.62
C GLY A 133 8.25 -24.53 8.66
N LYS A 134 9.39 -24.96 9.16
CA LYS A 134 10.39 -25.74 8.40
C LYS A 134 9.95 -27.19 8.21
N THR A 135 9.28 -27.78 9.21
CA THR A 135 8.89 -29.19 9.19
C THR A 135 7.41 -29.39 9.52
N LYS A 136 6.82 -30.48 9.01
CA LYS A 136 5.46 -30.88 9.39
C LYS A 136 5.35 -31.21 10.89
N ALA A 137 6.39 -31.82 11.47
CA ALA A 137 6.39 -32.22 12.88
C ALA A 137 6.26 -31.02 13.83
N GLU A 138 6.99 -29.94 13.58
CA GLU A 138 6.83 -28.68 14.33
C GLU A 138 5.39 -28.16 14.22
N LEU A 139 4.83 -28.17 13.02
CA LEU A 139 3.47 -27.67 12.79
C LEU A 139 2.39 -28.52 13.45
N TRP A 140 2.56 -29.85 13.53
CA TRP A 140 1.66 -30.72 14.30
C TRP A 140 1.72 -30.41 15.80
N LYS A 141 2.92 -30.14 16.34
CA LYS A 141 3.06 -29.67 17.74
C LYS A 141 2.35 -28.33 17.98
N ILE A 142 2.44 -27.40 17.03
CA ILE A 142 1.71 -26.12 17.12
C ILE A 142 0.21 -26.33 16.99
N ARG A 143 -0.25 -27.22 16.11
CA ARG A 143 -1.65 -27.60 15.98
C ARG A 143 -2.20 -28.11 17.32
N ASP A 144 -1.50 -29.00 18.00
CA ASP A 144 -1.96 -29.51 19.31
C ASP A 144 -2.01 -28.40 20.37
N ALA A 145 -1.05 -27.46 20.34
CA ALA A 145 -1.08 -26.28 21.21
C ALA A 145 -2.29 -25.37 20.93
N VAL A 146 -2.65 -25.18 19.65
CA VAL A 146 -3.82 -24.40 19.21
C VAL A 146 -5.10 -25.06 19.71
N HIS A 147 -5.28 -26.36 19.49
CA HIS A 147 -6.42 -27.12 20.01
C HIS A 147 -6.51 -27.04 21.53
N GLY A 148 -5.40 -27.25 22.23
CA GLY A 148 -5.34 -27.17 23.68
C GLY A 148 -5.62 -25.76 24.23
N GLN A 149 -5.36 -24.68 23.49
CA GLN A 149 -5.76 -23.32 23.92
C GLN A 149 -7.22 -23.03 23.62
N MET A 150 -7.74 -23.44 22.47
CA MET A 150 -9.14 -23.22 22.13
C MET A 150 -10.08 -24.03 23.04
N GLY A 151 -9.72 -25.26 23.37
CA GLY A 151 -10.49 -26.09 24.29
C GLY A 151 -10.59 -25.51 25.71
N LYS A 152 -9.61 -24.73 26.18
CA LYS A 152 -9.68 -24.06 27.51
C LYS A 152 -10.75 -22.97 27.59
N ILE A 153 -11.19 -22.46 26.44
CA ILE A 153 -12.22 -21.42 26.33
C ILE A 153 -13.44 -21.91 25.57
N ASP A 154 -13.64 -23.24 25.54
CA ASP A 154 -14.76 -23.94 24.90
C ASP A 154 -14.94 -23.61 23.41
N LEU A 155 -13.84 -23.30 22.72
CA LEU A 155 -13.82 -23.11 21.28
C LEU A 155 -13.27 -24.36 20.58
N GLU A 156 -13.85 -24.67 19.43
CA GLU A 156 -13.49 -25.83 18.61
C GLU A 156 -12.83 -25.37 17.30
N ILE A 157 -11.77 -26.04 16.87
CA ILE A 157 -11.18 -25.84 15.53
C ILE A 157 -11.99 -26.64 14.50
N LYS A 158 -12.24 -26.06 13.32
CA LYS A 158 -12.94 -26.77 12.24
C LYS A 158 -12.14 -27.99 11.77
N PRO A 159 -12.81 -29.13 11.46
CA PRO A 159 -12.12 -30.36 11.01
C PRO A 159 -11.35 -30.25 9.69
N ASN A 160 -11.58 -29.18 8.92
CA ASN A 160 -10.88 -28.94 7.65
C ASN A 160 -9.53 -28.23 7.82
N GLU A 161 -9.03 -28.11 9.06
CA GLU A 161 -7.65 -27.73 9.33
C GLU A 161 -6.66 -28.67 8.62
N ARG A 162 -5.46 -28.17 8.33
CA ARG A 162 -4.47 -28.98 7.62
C ARG A 162 -3.04 -28.47 7.78
N VAL A 163 -2.10 -29.42 7.76
CA VAL A 163 -0.66 -29.19 7.59
C VAL A 163 -0.28 -29.58 6.16
N PHE A 164 0.37 -28.69 5.41
CA PHE A 164 0.65 -28.91 3.98
C PHE A 164 1.88 -28.13 3.50
N PRO A 165 2.57 -28.58 2.42
CA PRO A 165 3.61 -27.81 1.77
C PRO A 165 3.09 -26.47 1.23
N VAL A 166 3.86 -25.40 1.38
CA VAL A 166 3.48 -24.06 0.89
C VAL A 166 3.34 -24.03 -0.63
N GLU A 167 4.06 -24.90 -1.35
CA GLU A 167 3.95 -25.06 -2.80
C GLU A 167 2.55 -25.46 -3.29
N GLU A 168 1.70 -26.05 -2.43
CA GLU A 168 0.29 -26.29 -2.80
C GLU A 168 -0.52 -24.97 -2.92
N GLY A 169 -0.02 -23.89 -2.31
CA GLY A 169 -0.63 -22.58 -2.28
C GLY A 169 -1.51 -22.38 -1.05
N ILE A 170 -1.21 -21.30 -0.32
CA ILE A 170 -1.90 -20.94 0.92
C ILE A 170 -3.18 -20.16 0.57
N ASP A 171 -4.34 -20.82 0.66
CA ASP A 171 -5.64 -20.15 0.46
C ASP A 171 -6.06 -19.34 1.70
N PHE A 172 -5.69 -18.06 1.76
CA PHE A 172 -5.87 -17.17 2.92
C PHE A 172 -6.19 -15.73 2.46
N LEU A 173 -6.98 -14.99 3.24
CA LEU A 173 -7.31 -13.57 2.99
C LEU A 173 -7.97 -13.27 1.62
N GLY A 174 -8.58 -14.27 0.99
CA GLY A 174 -9.17 -14.16 -0.35
C GLY A 174 -8.18 -14.38 -1.51
N TYR A 175 -6.96 -14.80 -1.20
CA TYR A 175 -5.89 -15.07 -2.17
C TYR A 175 -5.35 -16.49 -2.00
N VAL A 176 -4.66 -16.97 -3.02
CA VAL A 176 -3.83 -18.19 -2.99
C VAL A 176 -2.39 -17.72 -3.09
N ILE A 177 -1.69 -17.69 -1.95
CA ILE A 177 -0.34 -17.16 -1.81
C ILE A 177 0.64 -18.31 -2.03
N ARG A 178 1.58 -18.15 -2.96
CA ARG A 178 2.70 -19.07 -3.22
C ARG A 178 4.03 -18.32 -3.09
N PRO A 179 5.16 -19.03 -3.01
CA PRO A 179 6.47 -18.39 -2.85
C PRO A 179 6.82 -17.41 -3.99
N ASP A 180 6.41 -17.75 -5.21
CA ASP A 180 6.76 -17.08 -6.46
C ASP A 180 5.68 -16.11 -6.95
N TYR A 181 4.39 -16.42 -6.74
CA TYR A 181 3.27 -15.58 -7.16
C TYR A 181 2.07 -15.64 -6.22
N VAL A 182 1.13 -14.72 -6.40
CA VAL A 182 -0.16 -14.70 -5.70
C VAL A 182 -1.31 -14.71 -6.70
N ARG A 183 -2.29 -15.59 -6.51
CA ARG A 183 -3.52 -15.63 -7.32
C ARG A 183 -4.74 -15.24 -6.49
N LEU A 184 -5.79 -14.80 -7.16
CA LEU A 184 -7.09 -14.58 -6.51
C LEU A 184 -7.81 -15.91 -6.22
N ARG A 185 -8.47 -16.04 -5.06
CA ARG A 185 -9.25 -17.24 -4.68
C ARG A 185 -10.31 -17.58 -5.72
N LYS A 186 -10.46 -18.88 -6.02
CA LYS A 186 -11.36 -19.39 -7.08
C LYS A 186 -12.81 -18.92 -6.95
N ARG A 187 -13.36 -18.94 -5.73
CA ARG A 187 -14.73 -18.48 -5.47
C ARG A 187 -14.94 -17.00 -5.83
N ILE A 188 -13.93 -16.15 -5.61
CA ILE A 188 -14.03 -14.71 -5.86
C ILE A 188 -14.08 -14.43 -7.36
N LYS A 189 -13.18 -15.04 -8.14
CA LYS A 189 -13.20 -14.90 -9.62
C LYS A 189 -14.50 -15.42 -10.23
N GLN A 190 -15.04 -16.54 -9.73
CA GLN A 190 -16.32 -17.09 -10.21
C GLN A 190 -17.51 -16.18 -9.86
N LYS A 191 -17.56 -15.67 -8.62
CA LYS A 191 -18.62 -14.74 -8.20
C LYS A 191 -18.60 -13.47 -9.05
N PHE A 192 -17.43 -12.91 -9.30
CA PHE A 192 -17.29 -11.74 -10.16
C PHE A 192 -17.75 -12.03 -11.60
N ALA A 193 -17.30 -13.14 -12.19
CA ALA A 193 -17.69 -13.52 -13.55
C ALA A 193 -19.21 -13.69 -13.71
N ARG A 194 -19.87 -14.40 -12.78
CA ARG A 194 -21.34 -14.54 -12.76
C ARG A 194 -22.02 -13.19 -12.62
N LYS A 195 -21.56 -12.33 -11.71
CA LYS A 195 -22.16 -11.01 -11.52
C LYS A 195 -21.99 -10.09 -12.73
N MET A 196 -20.84 -10.17 -13.40
CA MET A 196 -20.60 -9.44 -14.65
C MET A 196 -21.44 -9.97 -15.81
N HIS A 197 -21.85 -11.24 -15.78
CA HIS A 197 -22.80 -11.77 -16.77
C HIS A 197 -24.23 -11.30 -16.50
N GLU A 198 -24.68 -11.31 -15.24
CA GLU A 198 -26.04 -10.89 -14.84
C GLU A 198 -26.30 -9.39 -15.05
N VAL A 199 -25.31 -8.53 -14.75
CA VAL A 199 -25.53 -7.08 -14.69
C VAL A 199 -25.42 -6.44 -16.08
N LYS A 200 -26.54 -5.91 -16.57
CA LYS A 200 -26.61 -5.14 -17.82
C LYS A 200 -26.27 -3.65 -17.66
N SER A 201 -26.56 -3.04 -16.51
CA SER A 201 -26.32 -1.61 -16.26
C SER A 201 -24.85 -1.23 -16.37
N ARG A 202 -24.53 -0.27 -17.26
CA ARG A 202 -23.16 0.23 -17.47
C ARG A 202 -22.54 0.84 -16.21
N LYS A 203 -23.32 1.61 -15.44
CA LYS A 203 -22.86 2.21 -14.17
C LYS A 203 -22.47 1.11 -13.18
N ARG A 204 -23.36 0.13 -12.97
CA ARG A 204 -23.11 -0.96 -12.03
C ARG A 204 -21.92 -1.83 -12.46
N ARG A 205 -21.75 -2.09 -13.76
CA ARG A 205 -20.56 -2.79 -14.28
C ARG A 205 -19.26 -2.05 -13.98
N ARG A 206 -19.23 -0.70 -14.09
CA ARG A 206 -18.05 0.10 -13.74
C ARG A 206 -17.69 -0.03 -12.26
N GLU A 207 -18.69 0.03 -11.37
CA GLU A 207 -18.49 -0.16 -9.92
C GLU A 207 -17.93 -1.56 -9.61
N LEU A 208 -18.48 -2.61 -10.23
CA LEU A 208 -18.00 -3.97 -10.08
C LEU A 208 -16.55 -4.12 -10.56
N ILE A 209 -16.22 -3.56 -11.73
CA ILE A 209 -14.85 -3.59 -12.27
C ILE A 209 -13.89 -2.85 -11.33
N ALA A 210 -14.27 -1.69 -10.78
CA ALA A 210 -13.44 -0.94 -9.85
C ALA A 210 -13.20 -1.72 -8.54
N SER A 211 -14.25 -2.34 -7.99
CA SER A 211 -14.14 -3.22 -6.82
C SER A 211 -13.21 -4.42 -7.10
N PHE A 212 -13.36 -5.06 -8.26
CA PHE A 212 -12.51 -6.19 -8.65
C PHE A 212 -11.07 -5.80 -8.92
N TYR A 213 -10.84 -4.63 -9.53
CA TYR A 213 -9.51 -4.03 -9.68
C TYR A 213 -8.84 -3.85 -8.32
N GLY A 214 -9.58 -3.36 -7.33
CA GLY A 214 -9.11 -3.21 -5.95
C GLY A 214 -8.54 -4.48 -5.33
N MET A 215 -9.04 -5.67 -5.71
CA MET A 215 -8.49 -6.96 -5.26
C MET A 215 -7.35 -7.44 -6.17
N THR A 216 -7.58 -7.40 -7.48
CA THR A 216 -6.65 -8.00 -8.45
C THR A 216 -5.34 -7.23 -8.60
N LYS A 217 -5.30 -5.92 -8.31
CA LYS A 217 -4.05 -5.13 -8.33
C LYS A 217 -3.01 -5.53 -7.29
N HIS A 218 -3.40 -6.32 -6.28
CA HIS A 218 -2.51 -6.80 -5.22
C HIS A 218 -2.01 -8.22 -5.46
N ALA A 219 -2.34 -8.83 -6.59
CA ALA A 219 -1.99 -10.20 -6.95
C ALA A 219 -1.58 -10.29 -8.43
N ASP A 220 -1.00 -11.42 -8.84
CA ASP A 220 -0.56 -11.71 -10.21
C ASP A 220 -1.75 -12.05 -11.11
N CYS A 221 -2.61 -11.04 -11.32
CA CYS A 221 -3.93 -11.18 -11.92
C CYS A 221 -4.12 -10.32 -13.20
N ASN A 222 -3.09 -9.72 -13.77
CA ASN A 222 -3.20 -8.86 -14.97
C ASN A 222 -3.94 -9.55 -16.13
N LYS A 223 -3.52 -10.79 -16.47
CA LYS A 223 -4.16 -11.60 -17.52
C LYS A 223 -5.62 -11.94 -17.16
N LEU A 224 -5.89 -12.28 -15.90
CA LEU A 224 -7.24 -12.58 -15.41
C LEU A 224 -8.16 -11.35 -15.51
N PHE A 225 -7.65 -10.18 -15.12
CA PHE A 225 -8.39 -8.93 -15.17
C PHE A 225 -8.73 -8.53 -16.61
N LYS A 226 -7.75 -8.63 -17.52
CA LYS A 226 -7.98 -8.43 -18.97
C LYS A 226 -9.04 -9.40 -19.49
N LYS A 227 -8.93 -10.69 -19.17
CA LYS A 227 -9.89 -11.71 -19.61
C LYS A 227 -11.33 -11.44 -19.14
N LEU A 228 -11.52 -11.00 -17.89
CA LEU A 228 -12.86 -10.82 -17.31
C LEU A 228 -13.46 -9.43 -17.55
N THR A 229 -12.67 -8.44 -17.93
CA THR A 229 -13.13 -7.04 -18.06
C THR A 229 -12.86 -6.40 -19.41
N GLY A 230 -12.01 -7.01 -20.24
CA GLY A 230 -11.49 -6.44 -21.49
C GLY A 230 -10.46 -5.31 -21.28
N LYS A 231 -10.09 -4.99 -20.03
CA LYS A 231 -9.21 -3.87 -19.70
C LYS A 231 -7.85 -4.31 -19.23
N GLU A 232 -6.83 -3.57 -19.63
CA GLU A 232 -5.46 -3.77 -19.16
C GLU A 232 -5.21 -2.99 -17.87
N MET A 233 -4.45 -3.59 -16.95
CA MET A 233 -3.94 -2.88 -15.78
C MET A 233 -2.69 -2.10 -16.16
N ARG A 234 -2.88 -0.90 -16.70
CA ARG A 234 -1.80 -0.01 -17.12
C ARG A 234 -1.35 0.84 -15.94
N SER A 235 -0.04 0.99 -15.77
CA SER A 235 0.53 2.05 -14.93
C SER A 235 0.40 3.39 -15.66
N PHE A 236 0.49 4.50 -14.93
CA PHE A 236 0.46 5.82 -15.55
C PHE A 236 1.59 6.01 -16.57
N LYS A 237 2.77 5.42 -16.32
CA LYS A 237 3.90 5.42 -17.25
C LYS A 237 3.53 4.77 -18.58
N ASP A 238 2.76 3.67 -18.54
CA ASP A 238 2.33 2.94 -19.74
C ASP A 238 1.27 3.69 -20.56
N LEU A 239 0.69 4.77 -20.01
CA LEU A 239 -0.29 5.58 -20.74
C LEU A 239 0.37 6.51 -21.77
N ASN A 240 1.68 6.76 -21.65
CA ASN A 240 2.42 7.73 -22.46
C ASN A 240 1.71 9.09 -22.58
N VAL A 241 1.02 9.50 -21.50
CA VAL A 241 0.31 10.78 -21.41
C VAL A 241 1.25 11.78 -20.75
N ALA A 242 1.72 12.74 -21.53
CA ALA A 242 2.39 13.93 -21.04
C ALA A 242 1.39 15.07 -20.94
N TYR A 243 1.57 15.95 -19.95
CA TYR A 243 0.86 17.23 -19.92
C TYR A 243 1.24 18.02 -21.18
N LYS A 244 0.23 18.40 -21.96
CA LYS A 244 0.39 19.33 -23.08
C LYS A 244 -0.15 20.68 -22.64
N PRO A 245 0.72 21.70 -22.49
CA PRO A 245 0.28 23.05 -22.20
C PRO A 245 -0.69 23.56 -23.27
N GLU A 246 -1.75 24.28 -22.89
CA GLU A 246 -2.70 24.89 -23.84
C GLU A 246 -2.02 25.93 -24.74
N ASP A 247 -0.95 26.54 -24.25
CA ASP A 247 -0.14 27.51 -25.01
C ASP A 247 0.82 26.84 -26.02
N GLY A 248 0.91 25.51 -26.04
CA GLY A 248 1.79 24.74 -26.92
C GLY A 248 3.29 24.89 -26.60
N LYS A 249 3.65 25.60 -25.52
CA LYS A 249 5.03 25.97 -25.21
C LYS A 249 5.75 24.90 -24.40
N LYS A 250 7.05 24.72 -24.60
CA LYS A 250 7.87 23.81 -23.79
C LYS A 250 7.87 24.21 -22.31
N ARG A 251 7.91 23.21 -21.43
CA ARG A 251 8.10 23.39 -19.98
C ARG A 251 9.30 22.57 -19.55
N PHE A 252 10.29 23.24 -18.97
CA PHE A 252 11.52 22.59 -18.53
C PHE A 252 11.43 22.14 -17.07
N PRO A 253 11.93 20.94 -16.72
CA PRO A 253 12.05 20.49 -15.34
C PRO A 253 13.12 21.33 -14.59
N GLY A 254 13.17 21.20 -13.25
CA GLY A 254 14.15 21.91 -12.43
C GLY A 254 13.63 23.18 -11.74
N VAL A 255 14.35 23.61 -10.70
CA VAL A 255 14.03 24.81 -9.91
C VAL A 255 14.31 26.06 -10.74
N VAL A 256 13.42 27.06 -10.63
CA VAL A 256 13.66 28.38 -11.22
C VAL A 256 14.71 29.09 -10.38
N VAL A 257 15.83 29.47 -11.00
CA VAL A 257 16.91 30.23 -10.35
C VAL A 257 17.02 31.63 -10.93
N SER A 258 17.46 32.56 -10.09
CA SER A 258 17.73 33.93 -10.52
C SER A 258 18.97 33.96 -11.41
N ILE A 259 18.92 34.70 -12.52
CA ILE A 259 20.09 34.87 -13.40
C ILE A 259 21.31 35.46 -12.66
N ARG A 260 21.07 36.22 -11.57
CA ARG A 260 22.13 36.75 -10.67
C ARG A 260 22.95 35.66 -9.99
N GLU A 261 22.30 34.55 -9.64
CA GLU A 261 22.96 33.42 -8.97
C GLU A 261 23.80 32.58 -9.94
N LEU A 262 23.61 32.78 -11.25
CA LEU A 262 24.32 32.08 -12.32
C LEU A 262 25.53 32.85 -12.85
N VAL A 263 25.75 34.08 -12.38
CA VAL A 263 26.85 34.94 -12.87
C VAL A 263 28.19 34.33 -12.47
N ASN A 264 29.12 34.26 -13.43
CA ASN A 264 30.46 33.69 -13.27
C ASN A 264 30.48 32.20 -12.87
N LEU A 265 29.39 31.47 -13.12
CA LEU A 265 29.35 30.01 -12.98
C LEU A 265 29.32 29.34 -14.36
N PRO A 266 30.06 28.24 -14.56
CA PRO A 266 29.92 27.42 -15.75
C PRO A 266 28.53 26.77 -15.74
N ILE A 267 27.80 26.93 -16.83
CA ILE A 267 26.47 26.35 -17.03
C ILE A 267 26.42 25.61 -18.36
N VAL A 268 25.65 24.53 -18.42
CA VAL A 268 25.35 23.86 -19.69
C VAL A 268 23.93 24.21 -20.10
N VAL A 269 23.76 24.94 -21.20
CA VAL A 269 22.46 25.26 -21.77
C VAL A 269 21.96 24.08 -22.59
N LYS A 270 20.74 23.61 -22.27
CA LYS A 270 20.17 22.39 -22.86
C LYS A 270 19.10 22.68 -23.91
N ASP A 271 18.23 23.65 -23.67
CA ASP A 271 17.10 24.02 -24.54
C ASP A 271 16.51 25.36 -24.08
N PHE A 272 15.63 25.98 -24.88
CA PHE A 272 14.92 27.20 -24.51
C PHE A 272 13.54 27.28 -25.17
N GLU A 273 12.71 28.21 -24.67
CA GLU A 273 11.38 28.50 -25.22
C GLU A 273 11.04 29.98 -25.03
N THR A 274 10.47 30.61 -26.06
CA THR A 274 10.12 32.04 -26.07
C THR A 274 8.60 32.25 -25.90
N GLY A 275 8.16 33.50 -25.78
CA GLY A 275 6.73 33.81 -25.65
C GLY A 275 6.11 33.43 -24.31
N ILE A 276 6.88 33.10 -23.27
CA ILE A 276 6.31 32.66 -21.98
C ILE A 276 5.72 33.86 -21.24
N LYS A 277 4.43 33.77 -20.89
CA LYS A 277 3.78 34.74 -20.01
C LYS A 277 4.14 34.45 -18.55
N THR A 278 4.63 35.47 -17.85
CA THR A 278 4.99 35.40 -16.42
C THR A 278 4.35 36.57 -15.66
N GLU A 279 4.30 36.50 -14.33
CA GLU A 279 3.86 37.63 -13.48
C GLU A 279 4.68 38.91 -13.69
N GLN A 280 5.90 38.77 -14.22
CA GLN A 280 6.89 39.84 -14.39
C GLN A 280 6.90 40.40 -15.82
N GLY A 281 6.02 39.93 -16.71
CA GLY A 281 5.92 40.40 -18.09
C GLY A 281 5.53 39.33 -19.10
N GLU A 282 5.14 39.80 -20.28
CA GLU A 282 4.84 38.98 -21.47
C GLU A 282 6.11 38.74 -22.31
N ASP A 283 6.06 37.77 -23.22
CA ASP A 283 7.15 37.40 -24.13
C ASP A 283 8.52 37.11 -23.48
N ARG A 284 8.54 36.44 -22.33
CA ARG A 284 9.82 36.04 -21.73
C ARG A 284 10.36 34.76 -22.34
N CYS A 285 11.68 34.62 -22.34
CA CYS A 285 12.37 33.39 -22.70
C CYS A 285 12.68 32.59 -21.44
N ILE A 286 12.32 31.31 -21.43
CA ILE A 286 12.74 30.35 -20.40
C ILE A 286 13.87 29.50 -20.97
N VAL A 287 14.96 29.39 -20.22
CA VAL A 287 16.17 28.66 -20.64
C VAL A 287 16.39 27.49 -19.68
N ALA A 288 16.52 26.28 -20.23
CA ALA A 288 16.86 25.07 -19.51
C ALA A 288 18.38 24.93 -19.40
N ILE A 289 18.87 24.73 -18.18
CA ILE A 289 20.29 24.64 -17.90
C ILE A 289 20.61 23.47 -16.96
N GLU A 290 21.89 23.10 -16.93
CA GLU A 290 22.46 22.21 -15.93
C GLU A 290 23.60 22.93 -15.22
N VAL A 291 23.60 22.89 -13.89
CA VAL A 291 24.65 23.48 -13.04
C VAL A 291 25.07 22.41 -12.04
N ASN A 292 26.35 22.02 -12.03
CA ASN A 292 26.88 20.96 -11.16
C ASN A 292 26.10 19.63 -11.25
N GLY A 293 25.62 19.26 -12.45
CA GLY A 293 24.83 18.04 -12.65
C GLY A 293 23.34 18.15 -12.28
N GLU A 294 22.89 19.30 -11.77
CA GLU A 294 21.48 19.54 -11.42
C GLU A 294 20.75 20.32 -12.51
N ALA A 295 19.57 19.83 -12.93
CA ALA A 295 18.70 20.53 -13.86
C ALA A 295 18.05 21.76 -13.21
N LYS A 296 18.28 22.94 -13.79
CA LYS A 296 17.74 24.23 -13.36
C LYS A 296 17.18 24.98 -14.57
N LYS A 297 16.48 26.08 -14.32
CA LYS A 297 15.99 26.96 -15.38
C LYS A 297 15.94 28.41 -14.93
N PHE A 298 16.08 29.35 -15.84
CA PHE A 298 15.90 30.77 -15.54
C PHE A 298 15.08 31.46 -16.63
N PHE A 299 14.49 32.60 -16.27
CA PHE A 299 13.76 33.45 -17.20
C PHE A 299 14.60 34.66 -17.57
N THR A 300 14.73 34.94 -18.86
CA THR A 300 15.38 36.14 -19.38
C THR A 300 14.44 36.91 -20.30
N ASN A 301 14.61 38.23 -20.33
CA ASN A 301 14.02 39.10 -21.34
C ASN A 301 15.09 39.84 -22.16
N SER A 302 16.34 39.37 -22.10
CA SER A 302 17.44 39.92 -22.88
C SER A 302 17.26 39.56 -24.35
N GLU A 303 17.09 40.57 -25.20
CA GLU A 303 17.02 40.40 -26.67
C GLU A 303 18.31 39.78 -27.22
N GLU A 304 19.46 40.17 -26.65
CA GLU A 304 20.77 39.64 -27.00
C GLU A 304 20.85 38.12 -26.74
N MET A 305 20.45 37.67 -25.55
CA MET A 305 20.42 36.24 -25.22
C MET A 305 19.39 35.47 -26.07
N LYS A 306 18.21 36.06 -26.34
CA LYS A 306 17.19 35.46 -27.22
C LYS A 306 17.76 35.24 -28.63
N ASN A 307 18.46 36.24 -29.16
CA ASN A 307 19.05 36.19 -30.50
C ASN A 307 20.14 35.10 -30.58
N ILE A 308 21.04 35.05 -29.60
CA ILE A 308 22.09 34.02 -29.53
C ILE A 308 21.46 32.61 -29.49
N LEU A 309 20.48 32.38 -28.60
CA LEU A 309 19.82 31.08 -28.51
C LEU A 309 19.10 30.69 -29.80
N ALA A 310 18.51 31.66 -30.51
CA ALA A 310 17.91 31.44 -31.83
C ALA A 310 18.94 31.06 -32.89
N GLN A 311 20.10 31.75 -32.93
CA GLN A 311 21.18 31.38 -33.85
C GLN A 311 21.71 29.97 -33.56
N VAL A 312 21.94 29.64 -32.28
CA VAL A 312 22.41 28.31 -31.88
C VAL A 312 21.40 27.22 -32.26
N LYS A 313 20.10 27.51 -32.20
CA LYS A 313 19.05 26.56 -32.63
C LYS A 313 19.11 26.21 -34.11
N GLU A 314 19.53 27.14 -34.96
CA GLU A 314 19.67 26.93 -36.40
C GLU A 314 20.97 26.17 -36.76
N MET A 315 21.91 26.03 -35.81
CA MET A 315 23.13 25.26 -36.00
C MET A 315 22.84 23.75 -35.90
N PRO A 316 23.42 22.92 -36.79
CA PRO A 316 23.44 21.47 -36.59
C PRO A 316 24.10 21.13 -35.25
N ASP A 317 23.41 20.37 -34.39
CA ASP A 317 23.87 20.00 -33.05
C ASP A 317 24.22 21.19 -32.12
N GLY A 318 23.57 22.35 -32.29
CA GLY A 318 23.84 23.54 -31.46
C GLY A 318 23.54 23.39 -29.96
N PHE A 319 22.76 22.40 -29.56
CA PHE A 319 22.49 22.09 -28.15
C PHE A 319 22.83 20.62 -27.83
N PRO A 320 23.34 20.33 -26.61
CA PRO A 320 23.65 21.27 -25.53
C PRO A 320 25.02 21.97 -25.68
N PHE A 321 25.20 23.15 -25.08
CA PHE A 321 26.49 23.87 -25.08
C PHE A 321 26.85 24.42 -23.70
N GLU A 322 28.15 24.55 -23.42
CA GLU A 322 28.67 25.16 -22.19
C GLU A 322 28.93 26.66 -22.39
N THR A 323 28.62 27.47 -21.38
CA THR A 323 28.87 28.92 -21.38
C THR A 323 28.96 29.44 -19.95
N THR A 324 29.43 30.68 -19.79
CA THR A 324 29.34 31.43 -18.53
C THR A 324 28.51 32.68 -18.72
N ILE A 325 27.62 33.00 -17.77
CA ILE A 325 26.89 34.27 -17.78
C ILE A 325 27.74 35.35 -17.11
N LYS A 326 27.97 36.47 -17.79
CA LYS A 326 28.62 37.65 -17.22
C LYS A 326 27.68 38.83 -17.14
N THR A 327 27.99 39.75 -16.22
CA THR A 327 27.31 41.04 -16.09
C THR A 327 28.10 42.13 -16.79
N GLU A 328 27.47 42.86 -17.69
CA GLU A 328 28.01 44.08 -18.28
C GLU A 328 27.20 45.29 -17.82
N THR A 329 27.89 46.36 -17.43
CA THR A 329 27.27 47.64 -17.09
C THR A 329 27.08 48.46 -18.37
N PHE A 330 25.85 48.87 -18.65
CA PHE A 330 25.55 49.80 -19.73
C PHE A 330 24.93 51.09 -19.16
N GLY A 331 25.05 52.19 -19.91
CA GLY A 331 24.79 53.56 -19.45
C GLY A 331 23.51 53.74 -18.60
N LYS A 332 23.60 54.62 -17.59
CA LYS A 332 22.60 54.87 -16.51
C LYS A 332 22.51 53.79 -15.42
N GLY A 333 23.61 53.09 -15.11
CA GLY A 333 23.69 52.20 -13.94
C GLY A 333 22.87 50.91 -14.06
N ARG A 334 22.52 50.50 -15.28
CA ARG A 334 21.76 49.27 -15.53
C ARG A 334 22.71 48.13 -15.89
N THR A 335 22.44 46.95 -15.34
CA THR A 335 23.23 45.74 -15.59
C THR A 335 22.52 44.86 -16.60
N LYS A 336 23.23 44.43 -17.66
CA LYS A 336 22.77 43.40 -18.59
C LYS A 336 23.52 42.09 -18.35
N TYR A 337 22.89 40.97 -18.70
CA TYR A 337 23.47 39.63 -18.61
C TYR A 337 23.71 39.10 -20.02
N VAL A 338 24.91 38.57 -20.26
CA VAL A 338 25.36 38.08 -21.57
C VAL A 338 25.98 36.69 -21.43
N PHE A 339 25.79 35.85 -22.44
CA PHE A 339 26.53 34.60 -22.58
C PHE A 339 27.95 34.91 -23.07
N THR A 340 28.94 34.25 -22.49
CA THR A 340 30.37 34.38 -22.83
C THR A 340 31.06 33.05 -22.97
#